data_AF-A0A3S0CFI7-F1
#
_entry.id   AF-A0A3S0CFI7-F1
#
_cell.length_a   1.000
_cell.length_b   1.000
_cell.length_c   1.000
_cell.angle_alpha   90.00
_cell.angle_beta   90.00
_cell.angle_gamma   90.00
#
_symmetry.space_group_name_H-M   'P 1'
#
loop_
_entity.id
_entity.type
_entity.pdbx_description
1 polymer ?
#
loop_
_entity_poly.entity_id
_entity_poly.type
_entity_poly.pdbx_seq_one_letter_code
_entity_poly.pdbx_strand_id
1 'polypeptide(L)' 'MRKMVIDGNMSVDVKQLIDHLHLPESEILDKFSFSFGGSELTDEESLRFIHFLRSELDKQTQ' A
#
# COMPACT_ATOMS: atom_id res chain seq x y z
N MET A 1 -0.95 21.67 -5.62
CA MET A 1 -1.11 20.25 -5.27
C MET A 1 -1.37 19.48 -6.56
N ARG A 2 -0.45 18.61 -7.00
CA ARG A 2 -0.65 17.83 -8.23
C ARG A 2 -1.78 16.85 -7.95
N LYS A 3 -2.91 17.08 -8.61
CA LYS A 3 -4.02 16.14 -8.73
C LYS A 3 -3.41 14.85 -9.29
N MET A 4 -3.36 13.77 -8.51
CA MET A 4 -3.16 12.44 -9.07
C MET A 4 -4.42 12.13 -9.88
N VAL A 5 -4.44 12.63 -11.11
CA VAL A 5 -5.37 12.17 -12.14
C VAL A 5 -4.84 10.80 -12.51
N ILE A 6 -5.40 9.77 -11.88
CA ILE A 6 -5.22 8.40 -12.34
C ILE A 6 -6.23 8.26 -13.47
N ASP A 7 -5.79 8.45 -14.71
CA ASP A 7 -6.57 8.32 -15.95
C ASP A 7 -7.16 6.90 -16.08
N GLY A 8 -8.14 6.53 -15.25
CA GLY A 8 -8.76 5.19 -15.22
C GLY A 8 -7.80 4.00 -15.08
N ASN A 9 -6.50 4.25 -14.95
CA ASN A 9 -5.43 3.27 -15.08
C ASN A 9 -4.54 3.38 -13.87
N MET A 10 -4.64 2.40 -12.99
CA MET A 10 -3.92 2.31 -11.72
C MET A 10 -2.42 2.60 -11.90
N SER A 11 -1.83 3.39 -11.00
CA SER A 11 -0.38 3.61 -10.98
C SER A 11 0.36 2.26 -10.90
N VAL A 12 1.51 2.17 -11.58
CA VAL A 12 2.37 0.98 -11.57
C VAL A 12 2.72 0.58 -10.13
N ASP A 13 3.02 1.57 -9.28
CA ASP A 13 3.40 1.33 -7.89
C ASP A 13 2.24 0.71 -7.08
N VAL A 14 1.00 1.16 -7.34
CA VAL A 14 -0.20 0.65 -6.65
C VAL A 14 -0.49 -0.78 -7.12
N LYS A 15 -0.36 -1.06 -8.42
CA LYS A 15 -0.50 -2.42 -8.94
C LYS A 15 0.53 -3.36 -8.32
N GLN A 16 1.80 -2.94 -8.31
CA GLN A 16 2.87 -3.71 -7.69
C GLN A 16 2.61 -3.94 -6.21
N LEU A 17 2.16 -2.93 -5.45
CA LEU A 17 1.80 -3.12 -4.05
C LEU A 17 0.75 -4.21 -3.88
N ILE A 18 -0.37 -4.13 -4.64
CA ILE A 18 -1.45 -5.12 -4.55
C ILE A 18 -0.94 -6.52 -4.87
N ASP A 19 -0.13 -6.67 -5.92
CA ASP A 19 0.45 -7.95 -6.33
C ASP A 19 1.33 -8.56 -5.21
N HIS A 20 1.91 -7.74 -4.32
CA HIS A 20 2.82 -8.19 -3.25
C HIS A 20 2.16 -8.24 -1.86
N LEU A 21 0.90 -7.84 -1.69
CA LEU A 21 0.24 -7.82 -0.38
C LEU A 21 0.13 -9.21 0.29
N HIS A 22 0.29 -10.29 -0.48
CA HIS A 22 0.31 -11.67 0.02
C HIS A 22 1.64 -12.09 0.66
N LEU A 23 2.72 -11.33 0.49
CA LEU A 23 4.06 -11.64 1.02
C LEU A 23 4.17 -11.35 2.52
N PRO A 24 5.17 -11.88 3.24
CA PRO A 24 5.45 -11.49 4.63
C PRO A 24 5.63 -9.98 4.79
N GLU A 25 5.23 -9.40 5.92
CA GLU A 25 5.27 -7.94 6.09
C GLU A 25 6.69 -7.38 5.95
N SER A 26 7.70 -8.08 6.46
CA SER A 26 9.10 -7.70 6.33
C SER A 26 9.52 -7.53 4.87
N GLU A 27 9.09 -8.43 3.98
CA GLU A 27 9.41 -8.35 2.55
C GLU A 27 8.71 -7.18 1.86
N ILE A 28 7.53 -6.79 2.36
CA ILE A 28 6.82 -5.61 1.87
C ILE A 28 7.55 -4.34 2.32
N LEU A 29 7.99 -4.27 3.57
CA LEU A 29 8.76 -3.13 4.09
C LEU A 29 10.14 -2.97 3.44
N ASP A 30 10.76 -4.07 2.99
CA ASP A 30 12.01 -4.01 2.23
C ASP A 30 11.84 -3.41 0.82
N LYS A 31 10.61 -3.43 0.27
CA LYS A 31 10.29 -3.03 -1.10
C LYS A 31 9.57 -1.68 -1.19
N PHE A 32 8.81 -1.32 -0.16
CA PHE A 32 7.90 -0.18 -0.19
C PHE A 32 8.11 0.70 1.03
N SER A 33 8.17 2.01 0.80
CA SER A 33 8.10 3.03 1.83
C SER A 33 6.76 3.74 1.72
N PHE A 34 6.04 3.84 2.84
CA PHE A 34 4.74 4.51 2.89
C PHE A 34 4.90 5.91 3.46
N SER A 35 4.14 6.86 2.94
CA SER A 35 4.14 8.23 3.45
C SER A 35 2.72 8.78 3.55
N PHE A 36 2.51 9.63 4.54
CA PHE A 36 1.25 10.34 4.76
C PHE A 36 1.54 11.80 5.07
N GLY A 37 0.87 12.71 4.35
CA GLY A 37 1.09 14.15 4.54
C GLY A 37 2.51 14.65 4.21
N GLY A 38 3.30 13.88 3.46
CA GLY A 38 4.69 14.20 3.13
C GLY A 38 5.72 13.69 4.13
N SER A 39 5.29 13.00 5.18
CA SER A 39 6.17 12.30 6.14
C SER A 39 6.15 10.80 5.88
N GLU A 40 7.31 10.16 5.92
CA GLU A 40 7.38 8.69 5.91
C GLU A 40 6.77 8.12 7.20
N LEU A 41 6.05 7.02 7.05
CA LEU A 41 5.51 6.26 8.16
C LEU A 41 6.63 5.47 8.84
N THR A 42 6.55 5.34 10.16
CA THR A 42 7.37 4.38 10.90
C THR A 42 7.05 2.95 10.49
N ASP A 43 7.94 1.99 10.81
CA ASP A 43 7.69 0.57 10.54
C ASP A 43 6.36 0.10 11.16
N GLU A 44 6.07 0.50 12.39
CA GLU A 44 4.84 0.13 13.09
C GLU A 44 3.58 0.70 12.39
N GLU A 45 3.65 1.94 11.92
CA GLU A 45 2.56 2.56 11.15
C GLU A 45 2.39 1.91 9.77
N SER A 46 3.49 1.58 9.12
CA SER A 46 3.50 0.86 7.84
C SER A 46 2.89 -0.53 7.97
N LEU A 47 3.23 -1.27 9.03
CA LEU A 47 2.63 -2.57 9.34
C LEU A 47 1.13 -2.46 9.56
N ARG A 48 0.67 -1.50 10.38
CA ARG A 48 -0.76 -1.24 10.58
C ARG A 48 -1.47 -0.94 9.26
N PHE A 49 -0.84 -0.17 8.38
CA PHE A 49 -1.39 0.16 7.08
C PHE A 49 -1.49 -1.07 6.16
N ILE A 50 -0.45 -1.92 6.12
CA ILE A 50 -0.47 -3.19 5.35
C ILE A 50 -1.59 -4.11 5.84
N HIS A 51 -1.75 -4.28 7.15
CA HIS A 51 -2.83 -5.09 7.72
C HIS A 51 -4.20 -4.55 7.37
N PHE A 52 -4.37 -3.22 7.42
CA PHE A 52 -5.60 -2.57 6.99
C PHE A 52 -5.91 -2.89 5.52
N LEU A 53 -4.94 -2.72 4.61
CA LEU A 53 -5.11 -3.02 3.18
C LEU A 53 -5.53 -4.47 2.93
N ARG A 54 -4.90 -5.43 3.61
CA ARG A 54 -5.29 -6.85 3.53
C ARG A 54 -6.73 -7.07 3.98
N SER A 55 -7.11 -6.48 5.11
CA SER A 55 -8.47 -6.63 5.63
C SER A 55 -9.53 -6.04 4.68
N GLU A 56 -9.21 -4.94 3.99
CA GLU A 56 -10.11 -4.34 3.00
C GLU A 56 -10.21 -5.20 1.74
N LEU A 57 -9.10 -5.80 1.28
CA LEU A 57 -9.12 -6.74 0.16
C LEU A 57 -9.97 -7.96 0.47
N ASP A 58 -9.79 -8.57 1.64
CA ASP A 58 -10.55 -9.76 2.04
C ASP A 58 -12.06 -9.48 2.05
N LYS A 59 -12.49 -8.33 2.59
CA LYS A 59 -13.89 -7.90 2.61
C LYS A 59 -14.51 -7.74 1.22
N GLN A 60 -13.73 -7.38 0.20
CA GLN A 60 -14.22 -7.21 -1.17
C GLN A 60 -14.34 -8.54 -1.93
N THR A 61 -13.71 -9.61 -1.43
CA THR A 61 -13.74 -10.94 -2.06
C THR A 61 -14.80 -11.89 -1.47
N GLN A 62 -15.52 -11.46 -0.44
CA GLN A 62 -16.67 -12.14 0.16
C GLN A 62 -17.99 -11.63 -0.43
#